data_AF-A0A348MVG8-F1
#
_entry.id   AF-A0A348MVG8-F1
#
_cell.length_a   1.000
_cell.length_b   1.000
_cell.length_c   1.000
_cell.angle_alpha   90.00
_cell.angle_beta   90.00
_cell.angle_gamma   90.00
#
_symmetry.space_group_name_H-M   'P 1'
#
loop_
_entity.id
_entity.type
_entity.pdbx_description
1 polymer ?
#
loop_
_entity_poly.entity_id
_entity_poly.type
_entity_poly.pdbx_seq_one_letter_code
_entity_poly.pdbx_strand_id
1 'polypeptide(L)'
;MAEILYRSKQVVIPVNGSVVCCGIFGALTHTGLWVNGGIIELSGSGLVRTVSPERFIHDRSGEQIYVMADQHGQVLSSVTAADFAQARIFEYLNYDVFNNNCHRFIANCYQFPDCHEVMLFADLTHKLANYFNQPVVFYPMLS
;
A
#
# COMPACT_ATOMS: atom_id res chain seq x y z
N MET A 1 -10.54 12.12 -3.29
CA MET A 1 -10.27 10.71 -2.94
C MET A 1 -9.40 10.13 -4.03
N ALA A 2 -8.44 9.27 -3.68
CA ALA A 2 -7.65 8.57 -4.68
C ALA A 2 -8.53 7.65 -5.53
N GLU A 3 -8.20 7.56 -6.81
CA GLU A 3 -8.93 6.74 -7.77
C GLU A 3 -8.19 5.41 -7.98
N ILE A 4 -8.93 4.29 -8.00
CA ILE A 4 -8.43 2.98 -8.41
C ILE A 4 -9.00 2.66 -9.79
N LEU A 5 -8.13 2.47 -10.78
CA LEU A 5 -8.52 2.31 -12.17
C LEU A 5 -8.81 0.85 -12.53
N TYR A 6 -9.90 0.29 -12.00
CA TYR A 6 -10.27 -1.14 -12.14
C TYR A 6 -10.37 -1.68 -13.57
N ARG A 7 -10.61 -0.80 -14.57
CA ARG A 7 -10.81 -1.19 -15.99
C ARG A 7 -9.84 -0.52 -16.95
N SER A 8 -8.75 0.07 -16.42
CA SER A 8 -7.75 0.71 -17.29
C SER A 8 -6.98 -0.32 -18.10
N LYS A 9 -6.66 0.02 -19.35
CA LYS A 9 -5.70 -0.71 -20.18
C LYS A 9 -4.26 -0.28 -19.93
N GLN A 10 -4.07 0.88 -19.30
CA GLN A 10 -2.74 1.35 -18.91
C GLN A 10 -2.34 0.64 -17.63
N VAL A 11 -1.19 -0.02 -17.70
CA VAL A 11 -0.54 -0.76 -16.62
C VAL A 11 0.77 -0.09 -16.25
N VAL A 12 1.22 -0.27 -15.02
CA VAL A 12 2.50 0.26 -14.53
C VAL A 12 3.30 -0.81 -13.80
N ILE A 13 4.63 -0.64 -13.76
CA ILE A 13 5.55 -1.55 -13.08
C ILE A 13 5.97 -0.90 -11.75
N PRO A 14 5.75 -1.54 -10.59
CA PRO A 14 6.14 -0.97 -9.31
C PRO A 14 7.66 -0.92 -9.18
N VAL A 15 8.14 0.14 -8.54
CA VAL A 15 9.55 0.29 -8.14
C VAL A 15 9.68 0.21 -6.61
N ASN A 16 10.89 0.02 -6.08
CA ASN A 16 11.09 -0.04 -4.64
C ASN A 16 10.55 1.22 -3.95
N GLY A 17 9.74 1.01 -2.91
CA GLY A 17 9.05 2.09 -2.20
C GLY A 17 7.71 2.52 -2.80
N SER A 18 7.22 1.83 -3.84
CA SER A 18 5.87 2.07 -4.36
C SER A 18 4.82 1.54 -3.39
N VAL A 19 3.80 2.34 -3.10
CA VAL A 19 2.61 1.84 -2.39
C VAL A 19 1.79 1.01 -3.37
N VAL A 20 1.40 -0.18 -2.95
CA VAL A 20 0.52 -1.07 -3.71
C VAL A 20 -0.74 -1.40 -2.92
N CYS A 21 -1.81 -1.72 -3.61
CA CYS A 21 -3.04 -2.18 -2.97
C CYS A 21 -3.76 -3.26 -3.77
N CYS A 22 -4.63 -4.01 -3.09
CA CYS A 22 -5.60 -4.91 -3.72
C CYS A 22 -6.95 -4.80 -3.01
N GLY A 23 -8.03 -5.16 -3.70
CA GLY A 23 -9.36 -5.21 -3.10
C GLY A 23 -9.54 -6.39 -2.13
N ILE A 24 -10.36 -6.18 -1.11
CA ILE A 24 -10.95 -7.21 -0.24
C ILE A 24 -12.47 -6.99 -0.25
N PHE A 25 -13.23 -8.07 -0.44
CA PHE A 25 -14.69 -8.17 -0.58
C PHE A 25 -15.47 -6.85 -0.48
N GLY A 26 -15.98 -6.36 -1.62
CA GLY A 26 -17.07 -5.38 -1.71
C GLY A 26 -16.77 -3.92 -1.38
N ALA A 27 -15.76 -3.61 -0.56
CA ALA A 27 -15.38 -2.22 -0.23
C ALA A 27 -14.02 -2.03 0.47
N LEU A 28 -13.38 -3.09 0.96
CA LEU A 28 -12.15 -2.99 1.74
C LEU A 28 -10.93 -3.01 0.81
N THR A 29 -9.87 -2.31 1.20
CA THR A 29 -8.61 -2.25 0.45
C THR A 29 -7.48 -2.67 1.38
N HIS A 30 -6.57 -3.52 0.91
CA HIS A 30 -5.35 -3.85 1.65
C HIS A 30 -4.15 -3.22 0.97
N THR A 31 -3.23 -2.68 1.77
CA THR A 31 -2.06 -1.94 1.28
C THR A 31 -0.75 -2.56 1.72
N GLY A 32 0.27 -2.41 0.88
CA GLY A 32 1.65 -2.81 1.16
C GLY A 32 2.65 -1.87 0.48
N LEU A 33 3.94 -2.08 0.76
CA LEU A 33 5.05 -1.42 0.08
C LEU A 33 5.79 -2.42 -0.78
N TRP A 34 5.96 -2.10 -2.07
CA TRP A 34 6.75 -2.91 -2.98
C TRP A 34 8.24 -2.75 -2.69
N VAL A 35 8.94 -3.86 -2.43
CA VAL A 35 10.37 -3.89 -2.17
C VAL A 35 10.99 -5.18 -2.70
N ASN A 36 12.00 -5.05 -3.57
CA ASN A 36 12.81 -6.14 -4.11
C ASN A 36 11.99 -7.29 -4.71
N GLY A 37 10.94 -6.96 -5.47
CA GLY A 37 10.07 -7.95 -6.12
C GLY A 37 9.01 -8.57 -5.21
N GLY A 38 9.00 -8.21 -3.93
CA GLY A 38 7.98 -8.60 -2.95
C GLY A 38 7.21 -7.40 -2.42
N ILE A 39 6.26 -7.69 -1.52
CA ILE A 39 5.41 -6.69 -0.89
C ILE A 39 5.52 -6.85 0.61
N ILE A 40 5.99 -5.80 1.28
CA ILE A 40 6.00 -5.73 2.74
C ILE A 40 4.61 -5.28 3.19
N GLU A 41 3.97 -6.12 4.00
CA GLU A 41 2.63 -5.88 4.54
C GLU A 41 2.57 -6.13 6.05
N LEU A 42 1.63 -5.45 6.71
CA LEU A 42 1.15 -5.86 8.03
C LEU A 42 0.02 -6.88 7.82
N SER A 43 0.25 -8.11 8.24
CA SER A 43 -0.77 -9.17 8.16
C SER A 43 -1.81 -9.07 9.27
N GLY A 44 -2.95 -9.75 9.11
CA GLY A 44 -4.04 -9.75 10.11
C GLY A 44 -3.67 -10.40 11.46
N SER A 45 -2.54 -11.10 11.56
CA SER A 45 -2.00 -11.58 12.83
C SER A 45 -1.14 -10.54 13.56
N GLY A 46 -0.90 -9.37 12.94
CA GLY A 46 0.01 -8.34 13.43
C GLY A 46 1.48 -8.54 13.04
N LEU A 47 1.81 -9.61 12.34
CA LEU A 47 3.17 -9.80 11.82
C LEU A 47 3.41 -8.91 10.60
N VAL A 48 4.47 -8.10 10.65
CA VAL A 48 5.06 -7.45 9.47
C VAL A 48 5.89 -8.48 8.70
N ARG A 49 5.54 -8.72 7.44
CA ARG A 49 6.15 -9.75 6.61
C ARG A 49 6.34 -9.28 5.18
N THR A 50 7.26 -9.91 4.46
CA THR A 50 7.31 -9.83 3.00
C THR A 50 6.51 -10.99 2.40
N VAL A 51 5.74 -10.72 1.35
CA VAL A 51 4.99 -11.72 0.58
C VAL A 51 5.24 -11.53 -0.91
N SER A 52 5.08 -12.59 -1.70
CA SER A 52 5.10 -12.48 -3.15
C SER A 52 3.82 -11.79 -3.65
N PRO A 53 3.80 -11.25 -4.89
CA PRO A 53 2.59 -10.69 -5.49
C PRO A 53 1.41 -11.65 -5.47
N GLU A 54 1.64 -12.94 -5.77
CA GLU A 54 0.60 -13.97 -5.77
C GLU A 54 0.03 -14.16 -4.37
N ARG A 55 0.90 -14.21 -3.35
CA ARG A 55 0.49 -14.37 -1.95
C ARG A 55 -0.18 -13.11 -1.39
N PHE A 56 0.11 -11.94 -1.93
CA PHE A 56 -0.55 -10.69 -1.57
C PHE A 56 -2.00 -10.62 -2.06
N ILE A 57 -2.40 -11.37 -3.08
CA ILE A 57 -3.82 -11.45 -3.48
C ILE A 57 -4.50 -12.75 -3.02
N HIS A 58 -3.72 -13.76 -2.64
CA HIS A 58 -4.22 -15.03 -2.12
C HIS A 58 -5.10 -14.85 -0.87
N ASP A 59 -6.23 -15.56 -0.81
CA ASP A 59 -7.27 -15.44 0.22
C ASP A 59 -7.96 -14.07 0.31
N ARG A 60 -7.78 -13.21 -0.70
CA ARG A 60 -8.51 -11.94 -0.86
C ARG A 60 -9.38 -12.03 -2.11
N SER A 61 -10.50 -11.32 -2.13
CA SER A 61 -11.38 -11.31 -3.31
C SER A 61 -10.83 -10.50 -4.48
N GLY A 62 -9.73 -9.76 -4.28
CA GLY A 62 -9.08 -8.99 -5.31
C GLY A 62 -8.19 -9.88 -6.15
N GLU A 63 -8.43 -9.91 -7.45
CA GLU A 63 -7.63 -10.69 -8.41
C GLU A 63 -6.43 -9.91 -8.97
N GLN A 64 -6.34 -8.62 -8.65
CA GLN A 64 -5.40 -7.68 -9.26
C GLN A 64 -4.75 -6.78 -8.21
N ILE A 65 -3.44 -6.55 -8.36
CA ILE A 65 -2.67 -5.55 -7.62
C ILE A 65 -2.71 -4.24 -8.40
N TYR A 66 -2.84 -3.14 -7.66
CA TYR A 66 -2.75 -1.79 -8.19
C TYR A 66 -1.58 -1.06 -7.56
N VAL A 67 -0.90 -0.23 -8.35
CA VAL A 67 0.31 0.50 -7.97
C VAL A 67 0.00 1.98 -7.97
N MET A 68 0.47 2.67 -6.93
CA MET A 68 0.33 4.12 -6.81
C MET A 68 1.22 4.85 -7.83
N ALA A 69 0.60 5.76 -8.57
CA ALA A 69 1.23 6.63 -9.55
C ALA A 69 0.58 8.03 -9.52
N ASP A 70 1.15 8.95 -10.28
CA ASP A 70 0.48 10.21 -10.62
C ASP A 70 -0.61 9.99 -11.70
N GLN A 71 -1.31 11.07 -12.07
CA GLN A 71 -2.36 11.06 -13.10
C GLN A 71 -1.89 10.67 -14.52
N HIS A 72 -0.59 10.61 -14.76
CA HIS A 72 0.01 10.23 -16.05
C HIS A 72 0.52 8.78 -16.04
N GLY A 73 0.40 8.08 -14.90
CA GLY A 73 0.91 6.72 -14.72
C GLY A 73 2.41 6.69 -14.39
N GLN A 74 3.02 7.81 -13.99
CA GLN A 74 4.37 7.80 -13.45
C GLN A 74 4.33 7.31 -12.01
N VAL A 75 4.99 6.18 -11.76
CA VAL A 75 4.97 5.52 -10.44
C VAL A 75 5.58 6.41 -9.36
N LEU A 76 4.87 6.51 -8.24
CA LEU A 76 5.28 7.29 -7.07
C LEU A 76 5.86 6.34 -6.02
N SER A 77 7.04 6.69 -5.50
CA SER A 77 7.77 5.85 -4.55
C SER A 77 8.52 6.67 -3.52
N SER A 78 8.85 6.04 -2.39
CA SER A 78 9.71 6.60 -1.36
C SER A 78 10.73 5.56 -0.89
N VAL A 79 12.01 5.81 -1.18
CA VAL A 79 13.13 4.95 -0.71
C VAL A 79 13.16 4.93 0.82
N THR A 80 12.99 6.09 1.45
CA THR A 80 12.89 6.17 2.92
C THR A 80 11.78 5.27 3.45
N ALA A 81 10.58 5.30 2.87
CA ALA A 81 9.49 4.44 3.32
C ALA A 81 9.80 2.95 3.11
N ALA A 82 10.50 2.58 2.03
CA ALA A 82 10.97 1.22 1.81
C ALA A 82 11.95 0.77 2.90
N ASP A 83 12.93 1.60 3.23
CA ASP A 83 13.94 1.32 4.26
C ASP A 83 13.28 1.11 5.63
N PHE A 84 12.31 1.97 5.99
CA PHE A 84 11.53 1.81 7.21
C PHE A 84 10.71 0.51 7.21
N ALA A 85 10.04 0.18 6.11
CA ALA A 85 9.29 -1.06 6.02
C ALA A 85 10.19 -2.30 6.14
N GLN A 86 11.37 -2.29 5.52
CA GLN A 86 12.36 -3.37 5.60
C GLN A 86 12.90 -3.56 7.02
N ALA A 87 13.21 -2.48 7.72
CA ALA A 87 13.73 -2.54 9.09
C ALA A 87 12.74 -3.17 10.07
N ARG A 88 11.45 -3.18 9.74
CA ARG A 88 10.37 -3.69 10.59
C ARG A 88 9.91 -5.11 10.26
N ILE A 89 10.52 -5.77 9.27
CA ILE A 89 10.19 -7.17 8.95
C ILE A 89 10.45 -8.04 10.20
N PHE A 90 9.53 -8.97 10.47
CA PHE A 90 9.49 -9.82 11.67
C PHE A 90 9.03 -9.16 12.96
N GLU A 91 8.69 -7.87 12.94
CA GLU A 91 8.01 -7.25 14.07
C GLU A 91 6.57 -7.77 14.19
N TYR A 92 6.14 -7.98 15.42
CA TYR A 92 4.74 -8.18 15.77
C TYR A 92 4.19 -6.87 16.35
N LEU A 93 3.21 -6.30 15.66
CA LEU A 93 2.43 -5.18 16.13
C LEU A 93 1.13 -5.71 16.71
N ASN A 94 0.65 -5.13 17.81
CA ASN A 94 -0.67 -5.45 18.34
C ASN A 94 -1.73 -5.03 17.30
N TYR A 95 -2.11 -5.97 16.42
CA TYR A 95 -3.06 -5.72 15.35
C TYR A 95 -4.45 -5.51 15.91
N ASP A 96 -5.06 -4.41 15.50
CA ASP A 96 -6.44 -4.07 15.77
C ASP A 96 -6.95 -3.39 14.51
N VAL A 97 -8.07 -3.86 13.98
CA VAL A 97 -8.66 -3.37 12.71
C VAL A 97 -8.87 -1.85 12.76
N PHE A 98 -9.13 -1.30 13.95
CA PHE A 98 -9.34 0.13 14.19
C PHE A 98 -8.06 0.86 14.65
N ASN A 99 -7.09 0.16 15.28
CA ASN A 99 -5.92 0.80 15.90
C ASN A 99 -4.55 0.49 15.28
N ASN A 100 -4.36 -0.58 14.53
CA ASN A 100 -3.07 -0.94 13.91
C ASN A 100 -3.32 -1.81 12.67
N ASN A 101 -3.77 -1.15 11.60
CA ASN A 101 -4.06 -1.80 10.33
C ASN A 101 -2.98 -1.54 9.28
N CYS A 102 -3.12 -2.17 8.12
CA CYS A 102 -2.15 -2.06 7.03
C CYS A 102 -1.96 -0.61 6.55
N HIS A 103 -3.00 0.23 6.55
CA HIS A 103 -2.89 1.63 6.13
C HIS A 103 -2.04 2.46 7.10
N ARG A 104 -2.28 2.29 8.40
CA ARG A 104 -1.48 2.93 9.46
C ARG A 104 -0.02 2.51 9.41
N PHE A 105 0.24 1.23 9.11
CA PHE A 105 1.60 0.74 8.92
C PHE A 105 2.31 1.48 7.78
N ILE A 106 1.66 1.65 6.61
CA ILE A 106 2.25 2.44 5.51
C ILE A 106 2.47 3.90 5.93
N ALA A 107 1.48 4.54 6.58
CA ALA A 107 1.63 5.91 7.08
C ALA A 107 2.80 6.06 8.06
N ASN A 108 3.05 5.05 8.89
CA ASN A 108 4.19 5.03 9.79
C ASN A 108 5.53 4.85 9.05
N CYS A 109 5.57 4.04 7.98
CA CYS A 109 6.77 3.92 7.13
C CYS A 109 7.11 5.25 6.45
N TYR A 110 6.09 6.04 6.07
CA TYR A 110 6.27 7.42 5.59
C TYR A 110 6.56 8.43 6.70
N GLN A 111 6.56 8.00 7.98
CA GLN A 111 6.79 8.81 9.17
C GLN A 111 5.84 10.02 9.26
N PHE A 112 4.59 9.86 8.85
CA PHE A 112 3.61 10.93 9.03
C PHE A 112 3.38 11.19 10.54
N PRO A 113 3.43 12.46 10.99
CA PRO A 113 3.31 12.79 12.43
C PRO A 113 1.99 12.30 13.02
N ASP A 114 0.91 12.39 12.24
CA ASP A 114 -0.44 11.97 12.65
C ASP A 114 -0.81 10.61 12.03
N CYS A 115 0.15 9.67 11.94
CA CYS A 115 -0.11 8.35 11.37
C CYS A 115 -1.20 7.58 12.16
N HIS A 116 -1.37 7.87 13.45
CA HIS A 116 -2.39 7.26 14.31
C HIS A 116 -3.83 7.59 13.90
N GLU A 117 -4.05 8.65 13.11
CA GLU A 117 -5.37 8.98 12.56
C GLU A 117 -5.73 8.12 11.34
N VAL A 118 -4.75 7.44 10.73
CA VAL A 118 -4.97 6.64 9.52
C VAL A 118 -5.66 5.34 9.91
N MET A 119 -6.93 5.22 9.50
CA MET A 119 -7.74 4.03 9.71
C MET A 119 -8.23 3.45 8.38
N LEU A 120 -8.52 4.30 7.40
CA LEU A 120 -9.08 3.93 6.12
C LEU A 120 -8.08 4.19 4.99
N PHE A 121 -8.33 3.53 3.86
CA PHE A 121 -7.58 3.77 2.62
C PHE A 121 -7.67 5.25 2.18
N ALA A 122 -8.82 5.88 2.39
CA ALA A 122 -9.01 7.31 2.11
C ALA A 122 -8.09 8.21 2.94
N ASP A 123 -7.85 7.88 4.22
CA ASP A 123 -6.98 8.65 5.12
C ASP A 123 -5.52 8.55 4.65
N LEU A 124 -5.07 7.33 4.35
CA LEU A 124 -3.71 7.09 3.85
C LEU A 124 -3.47 7.84 2.54
N THR A 125 -4.38 7.69 1.58
CA THR A 125 -4.20 8.30 0.25
C THR A 125 -4.28 9.81 0.28
N HIS A 126 -5.06 10.41 1.18
CA HIS A 126 -5.02 11.85 1.41
C HIS A 126 -3.65 12.30 1.93
N LYS A 127 -3.08 11.62 2.94
CA LYS A 127 -1.73 11.95 3.45
C LYS A 127 -0.65 11.75 2.37
N LEU A 128 -0.75 10.69 1.55
CA LEU A 128 0.18 10.46 0.43
C LEU A 128 0.07 11.54 -0.66
N ALA A 129 -1.13 11.97 -1.03
CA ALA A 129 -1.31 13.05 -2.00
C ALA A 129 -0.69 14.37 -1.52
N ASN A 130 -0.84 14.67 -0.22
CA ASN A 130 -0.18 15.83 0.39
C ASN A 130 1.34 15.68 0.40
N TYR A 131 1.86 14.49 0.71
CA TYR A 131 3.31 14.22 0.71
C TYR A 131 3.95 14.40 -0.67
N PHE A 132 3.30 13.89 -1.73
CA PHE A 132 3.80 14.04 -3.10
C PHE A 132 3.40 15.36 -3.77
N ASN A 133 2.61 16.20 -3.08
CA ASN A 133 2.07 17.46 -3.59
C ASN A 133 1.30 17.30 -4.92
N GLN A 134 0.58 16.19 -5.07
CA GLN A 134 -0.19 15.88 -6.28
C GLN A 134 -1.24 14.79 -6.01
N PRO A 135 -2.29 14.67 -6.85
CA PRO A 135 -3.21 13.54 -6.77
C PRO A 135 -2.50 12.21 -6.96
N VAL A 136 -2.93 11.20 -6.20
CA VAL A 136 -2.46 9.81 -6.35
C VAL A 136 -3.55 8.97 -7.00
N VAL A 137 -3.14 8.14 -7.96
CA VAL A 137 -4.01 7.25 -8.74
C VAL A 137 -3.41 5.85 -8.72
N PHE A 138 -4.26 4.83 -8.61
CA PHE A 138 -3.85 3.43 -8.54
C PHE A 138 -4.12 2.72 -9.86
N TYR A 139 -3.05 2.39 -10.58
CA TYR A 139 -3.11 1.70 -11.89
C TYR A 139 -2.93 0.20 -11.72
N PRO A 140 -3.55 -0.64 -12.57
CA PRO A 140 -3.27 -2.06 -12.58
C PRO A 140 -1.76 -2.33 -12.74
N MET A 141 -1.23 -3.22 -11.92
CA MET A 141 0.14 -3.68 -12.02
C MET A 141 0.35 -4.51 -13.30
N LEU A 142 1.43 -4.25 -14.04
CA LEU A 142 1.86 -5.14 -15.11
C LEU A 142 2.31 -6.48 -14.49
N SER A 143 1.72 -7.58 -14.96
CA SER A 143 2.05 -8.95 -14.54
C SER A 143 3.24 -9.52 -15.29
#